data_AF-A0A1X7T4R3-F1
#
_entry.id   AF-A0A1X7T4R3-F1
#
_cell.length_a   1.000
_cell.length_b   1.000
_cell.length_c   1.000
_cell.angle_alpha   90.00
_cell.angle_beta   90.00
_cell.angle_gamma   90.00
#
_symmetry.space_group_name_H-M   'P 1'
#
loop_
_entity.id
_entity.type
_entity.pdbx_description
1 polymer ?
#
loop_
_entity_poly.entity_id
_entity_poly.type
_entity_poly.pdbx_seq_one_letter_code
_entity_poly.pdbx_strand_id
1 'polypeptide(L)'
;LSELSGVPAEYIYCRKGKSFPVEISCLDIENKFEWYPITSDIYSLGLYSDGGVIYYKDNRETMKELTDKERSEIQEAEEARSVNLMYHHVHVLSVN
;
A
#
# COMPACT_ATOMS: atom_id res chain seq x y z
N LEU A 1 1.86 13.72 -7.96
CA LEU A 1 0.71 13.02 -7.33
C LEU A 1 -0.59 13.77 -7.55
N SER A 2 -0.71 15.04 -7.15
CA SER A 2 -1.94 15.83 -7.35
C SER A 2 -2.47 15.82 -8.79
N GLU A 3 -1.61 16.04 -9.78
CA GLU A 3 -1.99 15.99 -11.20
C GLU A 3 -2.47 14.60 -11.65
N LEU A 4 -1.89 13.53 -11.09
CA LEU A 4 -2.23 12.15 -11.46
C LEU A 4 -3.53 11.66 -10.80
N SER A 5 -3.77 12.06 -9.55
CA SER A 5 -4.93 11.63 -8.77
C SER A 5 -6.13 12.57 -8.89
N GLY A 6 -5.93 13.82 -9.30
CA GLY A 6 -6.95 14.88 -9.24
C GLY A 6 -7.23 15.40 -7.82
N VAL A 7 -6.49 14.94 -6.81
CA VAL A 7 -6.62 15.38 -5.41
C VAL A 7 -5.71 16.60 -5.19
N PRO A 8 -6.21 17.74 -4.69
CA PRO A 8 -5.35 18.89 -4.37
C PRO A 8 -4.25 18.51 -3.38
N ALA A 9 -3.05 19.07 -3.55
CA ALA A 9 -1.87 18.69 -2.76
C ALA A 9 -2.09 18.84 -1.24
N GLU A 10 -2.84 19.84 -0.77
CA GLU A 10 -3.15 20.01 0.65
C GLU A 10 -3.99 18.88 1.26
N TYR A 11 -4.67 18.08 0.44
CA TYR A 11 -5.50 16.95 0.90
C TYR A 11 -4.83 15.59 0.68
N ILE A 12 -3.66 15.55 0.04
CA ILE A 12 -2.93 14.28 -0.16
C ILE A 12 -2.16 13.95 1.11
N TYR A 13 -2.55 12.84 1.72
CA TYR A 13 -1.79 12.20 2.78
C TYR A 13 -1.09 10.97 2.23
N CYS A 14 0.11 10.73 2.72
CA CYS A 14 1.00 9.71 2.19
C CYS A 14 1.81 9.07 3.32
N ARG A 15 2.28 7.86 3.05
CA ARG A 15 3.19 7.15 3.93
C ARG A 15 4.52 6.91 3.23
N LYS A 16 5.60 6.89 4.02
CA LYS A 16 6.95 6.52 3.59
C LYS A 16 6.93 5.19 2.85
N GLY A 17 7.59 5.16 1.68
CA GLY A 17 7.60 3.99 0.82
C GLY A 17 8.24 2.76 1.48
N LYS A 18 7.79 1.57 1.05
CA LYS A 18 8.44 0.29 1.35
C LYS A 18 9.03 -0.29 0.06
N SER A 19 10.14 -1.00 0.16
CA SER A 19 10.66 -1.78 -0.97
C SER A 19 9.70 -2.93 -1.29
N PHE A 20 9.53 -3.20 -2.59
CA PHE A 20 8.80 -4.37 -3.05
C PHE A 20 9.60 -5.66 -2.76
N PRO A 21 8.94 -6.81 -2.47
CA PRO A 21 7.50 -6.99 -2.29
C PRO A 21 6.99 -6.40 -0.97
N VAL A 22 5.80 -5.80 -1.00
CA VAL A 22 5.17 -5.26 0.22
C VAL A 22 4.17 -6.27 0.77
N GLU A 23 4.48 -6.82 1.93
CA GLU A 23 3.59 -7.71 2.69
C GLU A 23 2.82 -6.90 3.74
N ILE A 24 1.67 -6.34 3.35
CA ILE A 24 0.67 -5.81 4.28
C ILE A 24 -0.72 -6.14 3.76
N SER A 25 -1.64 -6.51 4.66
CA SER A 25 -3.06 -6.68 4.29
C SER A 25 -3.69 -5.34 3.94
N CYS A 26 -4.54 -5.32 2.92
CA CYS A 26 -5.35 -4.17 2.55
C CYS A 26 -6.19 -3.65 3.72
N LEU A 27 -6.65 -4.56 4.60
CA LEU A 27 -7.45 -4.22 5.78
C LEU A 27 -6.65 -3.48 6.87
N ASP A 28 -5.32 -3.57 6.81
CA ASP A 28 -4.41 -3.02 7.82
C ASP A 28 -3.78 -1.69 7.39
N ILE A 29 -3.84 -1.32 6.11
CA ILE A 29 -3.13 -0.16 5.54
C ILE A 29 -3.46 1.13 6.30
N GLU A 30 -4.73 1.37 6.63
CA GLU A 30 -5.13 2.59 7.32
C GLU A 30 -4.57 2.65 8.75
N ASN A 31 -4.63 1.54 9.48
CA ASN A 31 -4.43 1.50 10.93
C ASN A 31 -3.00 1.17 11.37
N LYS A 32 -2.23 0.46 10.53
CA LYS A 32 -0.85 0.06 10.86
C LYS A 32 0.20 1.10 10.46
N PHE A 33 -0.24 2.24 9.93
CA PHE A 33 0.62 3.21 9.26
C PHE A 33 0.40 4.62 9.76
N GLU A 34 1.51 5.35 9.91
CA GLU A 34 1.47 6.80 10.10
C GLU A 34 1.34 7.49 8.74
N TRP A 35 0.38 8.41 8.67
CA TRP A 35 0.07 9.21 7.49
C TRP A 35 0.49 10.64 7.68
N TYR A 36 1.15 11.22 6.68
CA TYR A 36 1.62 12.60 6.71
C TYR A 36 1.10 13.36 5.49
N PRO A 37 0.85 14.67 5.60
CA PRO A 37 0.65 15.51 4.43
C PRO A 37 1.82 15.36 3.46
N ILE A 38 1.54 15.31 2.15
CA ILE A 38 2.61 15.26 1.13
C ILE A 38 3.53 16.49 1.19
N THR A 39 3.04 17.60 1.75
CA THR A 39 3.79 18.84 1.97
C THR A 39 4.70 18.80 3.20
N SER A 40 4.70 17.71 3.98
CA SER A 40 5.54 17.56 5.17
C SER A 40 7.01 17.33 4.82
N ASP A 41 7.91 17.95 5.59
CA ASP A 41 9.36 17.76 5.49
C ASP A 41 9.81 16.29 5.72
N ILE A 42 8.98 15.48 6.36
CA ILE A 42 9.24 14.04 6.55
C ILE A 42 9.24 13.32 5.19
N TYR A 43 8.43 13.79 4.24
CA TYR A 43 8.27 13.17 2.93
C TYR A 43 9.38 13.54 1.94
N SER A 44 10.01 14.69 2.12
CA SER A 44 11.09 15.17 1.26
C SER A 44 12.40 14.38 1.40
N LEU A 45 12.53 13.55 2.45
CA LEU A 45 13.76 12.82 2.79
C LEU A 45 13.75 11.31 2.45
N GLY A 46 12.63 10.75 1.96
CA GLY A 46 12.41 9.29 2.00
C GLY A 46 12.13 8.56 0.68
N LEU A 47 12.06 9.25 -0.47
CA LEU A 47 11.58 8.66 -1.74
C LEU A 47 12.69 8.26 -2.73
N TYR A 48 13.96 8.35 -2.34
CA TYR A 48 15.09 8.23 -3.28
C TYR A 48 15.56 6.78 -3.54
N SER A 49 14.85 5.75 -3.05
CA SER A 49 15.16 4.36 -3.39
C SER A 49 14.35 3.92 -4.60
N ASP A 50 15.03 3.54 -5.68
CA ASP A 50 14.42 2.91 -6.85
C ASP A 50 13.61 1.66 -6.45
N GLY A 51 12.49 1.42 -7.13
CA GLY A 51 11.57 0.31 -6.84
C GLY A 51 10.74 0.43 -5.55
N GLY A 52 10.67 1.61 -4.93
CA GLY A 52 9.84 1.87 -3.75
C GLY A 52 8.34 1.96 -4.07
N VAL A 53 7.51 1.34 -3.24
CA VAL A 53 6.05 1.44 -3.30
C VAL A 53 5.57 2.49 -2.30
N ILE A 54 4.74 3.42 -2.76
CA ILE A 54 4.13 4.50 -1.97
C ILE A 54 2.62 4.26 -1.84
N TYR A 55 2.08 4.49 -0.64
CA TYR A 55 0.65 4.61 -0.40
C TYR A 55 0.28 6.08 -0.21
N TYR A 56 -0.81 6.51 -0.85
CA TYR A 56 -1.40 7.83 -0.68
C TYR A 56 -2.93 7.75 -0.61
N LYS A 57 -3.57 8.75 0.00
CA LYS A 57 -5.02 8.90 0.10
C LYS A 57 -5.44 10.37 0.04
N ASP A 58 -6.70 10.61 -0.33
CA ASP A 58 -7.38 11.88 -0.08
C ASP A 58 -7.88 11.88 1.37
N ASN A 59 -7.40 12.80 2.20
CA ASN A 59 -7.74 12.85 3.62
C ASN A 59 -9.19 13.30 3.90
N ARG A 60 -9.93 13.73 2.88
CA ARG A 60 -11.34 14.13 2.97
C ARG A 60 -12.28 12.93 2.84
N GLU A 61 -11.79 11.80 2.35
CA GLU A 61 -12.58 10.59 2.19
C GLU A 61 -12.81 9.90 3.54
N THR A 62 -13.99 9.35 3.73
CA THR A 62 -14.32 8.53 4.89
C THR A 62 -14.08 7.06 4.57
N MET A 63 -13.46 6.33 5.48
CA MET A 63 -13.23 4.89 5.32
C MET A 63 -14.56 4.17 5.17
N LYS A 64 -14.65 3.33 4.14
CA LYS A 64 -15.82 2.49 3.92
C LYS A 64 -15.94 1.46 5.05
N GLU A 65 -17.13 1.36 5.63
CA GLU A 65 -17.51 0.24 6.48
C GLU A 65 -17.64 -1.02 5.61
N LEU A 66 -16.79 -2.00 5.87
CA LEU A 66 -16.82 -3.28 5.15
C LEU A 66 -17.68 -4.29 5.92
N THR A 67 -18.53 -4.98 5.17
CA THR A 67 -19.25 -6.16 5.67
C THR A 67 -18.29 -7.33 5.93
N ASP A 68 -18.70 -8.29 6.77
CA ASP A 68 -17.90 -9.50 7.04
C ASP A 68 -17.59 -10.29 5.76
N LYS A 69 -18.52 -10.29 4.80
CA LYS A 69 -18.32 -10.91 3.50
C LYS A 69 -17.22 -10.21 2.70
N GLU A 70 -17.27 -8.88 2.57
CA GLU A 70 -16.23 -8.13 1.84
C GLU A 70 -14.86 -8.27 2.51
N ARG A 71 -14.81 -8.31 3.85
CA ARG A 71 -13.57 -8.57 4.58
C ARG A 71 -13.01 -9.96 4.27
N SER A 72 -13.86 -10.98 4.23
CA SER A 72 -13.47 -12.35 3.91
C SER A 72 -12.96 -12.46 2.47
N GLU A 73 -13.65 -11.84 1.51
CA GLU A 73 -13.25 -11.83 0.10
C GLU A 73 -11.87 -11.17 -0.11
N ILE A 74 -11.58 -10.08 0.61
CA ILE A 74 -10.25 -9.45 0.60
C ILE A 74 -9.21 -10.42 1.14
N GLN A 75 -9.46 -11.03 2.29
CA GLN A 75 -8.51 -11.95 2.93
C GLN A 75 -8.21 -13.17 2.05
N GLU A 76 -9.25 -13.82 1.49
CA GLU A 76 -9.10 -14.96 0.59
C GLU A 76 -8.27 -14.61 -0.66
N ALA A 77 -8.49 -13.43 -1.25
CA ALA A 77 -7.73 -12.96 -2.40
C ALA A 77 -6.26 -12.71 -2.06
N GLU A 78 -5.97 -12.19 -0.86
CA GLU A 78 -4.60 -11.97 -0.37
C GLU A 78 -3.87 -13.27 -0.08
N GLU A 79 -4.55 -14.24 0.53
CA GLU A 79 -4.03 -15.57 0.78
C GLU A 79 -3.71 -16.29 -0.54
N ALA A 80 -4.63 -16.27 -1.51
CA ALA A 80 -4.43 -16.86 -2.84
C ALA A 80 -3.23 -16.23 -3.58
N ARG A 81 -3.05 -14.91 -3.48
CA ARG A 81 -1.88 -14.21 -4.03
C ARG A 81 -0.58 -14.65 -3.36
N SER A 82 -0.58 -14.75 -2.02
CA SER A 82 0.60 -15.11 -1.24
C SER A 82 1.07 -16.53 -1.54
N VAL A 83 0.12 -17.46 -1.68
CA VAL A 83 0.39 -18.84 -2.08
C VAL A 83 1.06 -18.89 -3.47
N ASN A 84 0.58 -18.11 -4.44
CA ASN A 84 1.18 -18.06 -5.78
C ASN A 84 2.61 -17.50 -5.78
N LEU A 85 2.88 -16.46 -4.98
CA LEU A 85 4.23 -15.90 -4.81
C LEU A 85 5.20 -16.92 -4.21
N MET A 86 4.74 -17.71 -3.22
CA MET A 86 5.53 -18.79 -2.64
C MET A 86 5.89 -19.86 -3.68
N TYR A 87 4.91 -20.32 -4.48
CA TYR A 87 5.16 -21.31 -5.53
C TYR A 87 6.11 -20.79 -6.62
N HIS A 88 5.96 -19.53 -7.04
CA HIS A 88 6.86 -18.93 -8.02
C HIS A 88 8.29 -18.80 -7.47
N HIS A 89 8.45 -18.41 -6.21
CA HIS A 89 9.78 -18.31 -5.58
C HIS A 89 10.46 -19.68 -5.45
N VAL A 90 9.72 -20.71 -5.03
CA VAL A 90 10.22 -22.10 -4.96
C VAL A 90 10.63 -22.62 -6.34
N HIS A 91 9.84 -22.35 -7.38
CA HIS A 91 10.19 -22.74 -8.74
C HIS A 91 11.45 -22.04 -9.25
N VAL A 92 11.62 -20.74 -9.02
CA VAL A 92 12.83 -20.01 -9.43
C VAL A 92 14.09 -20.55 -8.74
N LEU A 93 13.99 -20.92 -7.45
CA LEU A 93 15.10 -21.52 -6.71
C LEU A 93 15.40 -22.96 -7.10
N SER A 94 14.42 -23.72 -7.60
CA SER A 94 14.60 -25.11 -8.03
C SER A 94 15.21 -25.25 -9.43
N VAL A 95 15.29 -24.16 -10.21
CA VAL A 95 15.76 -24.15 -11.60
C VAL A 95 17.13 -23.47 -11.74
N ASN A 96 17.71 -22.97 -10.64
CA ASN A 96 19.08 -22.47 -10.52
C ASN A 96 19.93 -23.41 -9.65
#